data_AF-A0A1V5Z5X6-F1
#
_entry.id   AF-A0A1V5Z5X6-F1
#
_cell.length_a   1.000
_cell.length_b   1.000
_cell.length_c   1.000
_cell.angle_alpha   90.00
_cell.angle_beta   90.00
_cell.angle_gamma   90.00
#
_symmetry.space_group_name_H-M   'P 1'
#
loop_
_entity.id
_entity.type
_entity.pdbx_description
1 polymer ?
#
loop_
_entity_poly.entity_id
_entity_poly.type
_entity_poly.pdbx_seq_one_letter_code
_entity_poly.pdbx_strand_id
1 'polypeptide(L)'
;MMTEGMNRSVYLILTGIAALVLCVSIGSAGFAPSFELMPLSMKAPSDAKPYNDEAFMSEAGKVIGKISNSSVPTGTKLSEVTDAYYRLIMENVSPELLETANNIAGYLYYTSKAGATYSDYHFYLKSVSKTTDGSEYYTIADQYTQVAAEFWKKIEDQYPGMTMYTLPGEGAPMPEEKAEQNGETLEGLDIPIPMTQKAPDSSAEDQTGKFKTITSRWFEDYVDMASLPDDDPMNDKTEMSPGHRFLTGEGLSWADSTFMDLVGMNVAEDFYSQANYVDAFFYLISQARDYYQSYIDDRTFVSSVSNGEENYEKSQKYYEQAQIAIGYFDDILPNYTNSTLPVYPKFGEVEKSEFNLGELGHITSDMADYLSGGSSGSLT
;
A
#
# COMPACT_ATOMS: atom_id res chain seq x y z
N MET A 1 -32.51 17.22 -44.34
CA MET A 1 -31.64 16.78 -45.45
C MET A 1 -30.37 17.64 -45.37
N MET A 2 -29.31 17.12 -44.74
CA MET A 2 -28.03 17.84 -44.64
C MET A 2 -27.25 17.71 -45.95
N THR A 3 -26.67 18.80 -46.45
CA THR A 3 -25.93 18.84 -47.72
C THR A 3 -24.53 18.21 -47.55
N GLU A 4 -23.98 17.63 -48.62
CA GLU A 4 -22.71 16.87 -48.63
C GLU A 4 -21.51 17.62 -47.99
N GLY A 5 -21.53 18.95 -47.97
CA GLY A 5 -20.52 19.76 -47.28
C GLY A 5 -20.56 19.62 -45.75
N MET A 6 -21.75 19.52 -45.14
CA MET A 6 -21.91 19.29 -43.70
C MET A 6 -21.49 17.88 -43.30
N ASN A 7 -21.74 16.87 -44.14
CA ASN A 7 -21.30 15.50 -43.84
C ASN A 7 -19.77 15.37 -43.81
N ARG A 8 -19.04 16.07 -44.69
CA ARG A 8 -17.56 16.05 -44.66
C ARG A 8 -16.98 16.78 -43.44
N SER A 9 -17.56 17.91 -43.03
CA SER A 9 -17.13 18.64 -41.84
C SER A 9 -17.45 17.89 -40.54
N VAL A 10 -18.60 17.23 -40.46
CA VAL A 10 -18.99 16.41 -39.30
C VAL A 10 -18.14 15.14 -39.22
N TYR A 11 -17.80 14.51 -40.35
CA TYR A 11 -16.90 13.34 -40.37
C TYR A 11 -15.47 13.71 -39.93
N LEU A 12 -14.95 14.87 -40.36
CA LEU A 12 -13.62 15.36 -39.97
C LEU A 12 -13.57 15.79 -38.49
N ILE A 13 -14.67 16.33 -37.95
CA ILE A 13 -14.76 16.67 -36.52
C ILE A 13 -14.92 15.39 -35.67
N LEU A 14 -15.71 14.41 -36.10
CA LEU A 14 -15.86 13.14 -35.38
C LEU A 14 -14.61 12.26 -35.44
N THR A 15 -13.89 12.23 -36.56
CA THR A 15 -12.58 11.54 -36.64
C THR A 15 -11.48 12.32 -35.92
N GLY A 16 -11.56 13.65 -35.88
CA GLY A 16 -10.66 14.50 -35.08
C GLY A 16 -10.87 14.34 -33.57
N ILE A 17 -12.12 14.20 -33.11
CA ILE A 17 -12.45 13.93 -31.71
C ILE A 17 -12.15 12.47 -31.35
N ALA A 18 -12.39 11.50 -32.24
CA ALA A 18 -11.98 10.11 -32.01
C ALA A 18 -10.44 9.96 -31.95
N ALA A 19 -9.69 10.71 -32.75
CA ALA A 19 -8.23 10.74 -32.69
C ALA A 19 -7.71 11.50 -31.45
N LEU A 20 -8.42 12.53 -30.96
CA LEU A 20 -8.07 13.21 -29.70
C LEU A 20 -8.46 12.40 -28.46
N VAL A 21 -9.56 11.65 -28.49
CA VAL A 21 -9.95 10.70 -27.43
C VAL A 21 -9.02 9.48 -27.41
N LEU A 22 -8.45 9.07 -28.54
CA LEU A 22 -7.37 8.08 -28.61
C LEU A 22 -5.98 8.65 -28.25
N CYS A 23 -5.79 9.98 -28.29
CA CYS A 23 -4.51 10.63 -27.96
C CYS A 23 -4.45 11.23 -26.55
N VAL A 24 -5.56 11.25 -25.80
CA VAL A 24 -5.60 11.65 -24.37
C VAL A 24 -5.74 10.44 -23.44
N SER A 25 -5.85 9.22 -23.99
CA SER A 25 -5.88 7.96 -23.24
C SER A 25 -4.52 7.25 -23.12
N ILE A 26 -3.38 7.97 -23.10
CA ILE A 26 -2.08 7.36 -22.82
C ILE A 26 -1.26 8.23 -21.85
N GLY A 27 -1.80 8.37 -20.65
CA GLY A 27 -1.03 8.60 -19.42
C GLY A 27 -0.92 7.33 -18.57
N SER A 28 -1.22 6.16 -19.15
CA SER A 28 -1.01 4.85 -18.54
C SER A 28 -1.00 3.75 -19.62
N ALA A 29 -0.14 3.89 -20.63
CA ALA A 29 0.46 2.67 -21.15
C ALA A 29 1.27 2.14 -19.97
N GLY A 30 0.75 1.12 -19.28
CA GLY A 30 1.49 0.34 -18.31
C GLY A 30 2.66 -0.27 -19.05
N PHE A 31 3.77 0.47 -19.13
CA PHE A 31 5.04 -0.13 -19.46
C PHE A 31 5.26 -1.17 -18.37
N ALA A 32 5.40 -2.43 -18.79
CA ALA A 32 5.83 -3.47 -17.89
C ALA A 32 7.04 -2.96 -17.09
N PRO A 33 7.08 -3.18 -15.77
CA PRO A 33 8.21 -2.73 -14.96
C PRO A 33 9.49 -3.30 -15.57
N SER A 34 10.46 -2.45 -15.83
CA SER A 34 11.78 -2.92 -16.27
C SER A 34 12.54 -3.45 -15.08
N PHE A 35 13.33 -4.51 -15.27
CA PHE A 35 14.21 -5.00 -14.23
C PHE A 35 15.19 -3.91 -13.78
N GLU A 36 15.09 -3.52 -12.51
CA GLU A 36 15.96 -2.55 -11.85
C GLU A 36 17.01 -3.25 -10.98
N LEU A 37 18.28 -2.94 -11.25
CA LEU A 37 19.36 -3.33 -10.35
C LEU A 37 19.26 -2.58 -9.02
N MET A 38 19.71 -3.24 -7.95
CA MET A 38 19.77 -2.63 -6.62
C MET A 38 20.51 -1.29 -6.65
N PRO A 39 19.84 -0.18 -6.30
CA PRO A 39 20.42 1.17 -6.46
C PRO A 39 21.39 1.51 -5.33
N LEU A 40 21.20 0.92 -4.14
CA LEU A 40 21.97 1.22 -2.94
C LEU A 40 22.49 -0.07 -2.29
N SER A 41 23.79 -0.11 -2.04
CA SER A 41 24.45 -1.14 -1.22
C SER A 41 24.58 -0.66 0.22
N MET A 42 25.09 -1.53 1.11
CA MET A 42 25.51 -1.12 2.45
C MET A 42 26.46 0.08 2.37
N LYS A 43 26.34 1.00 3.33
CA LYS A 43 27.33 2.06 3.51
C LYS A 43 28.71 1.44 3.78
N ALA A 44 29.76 2.11 3.30
CA ALA A 44 31.12 1.73 3.66
C ALA A 44 31.28 1.84 5.19
N PRO A 45 31.94 0.85 5.84
CA PRO A 45 32.16 0.87 7.29
C PRO A 45 32.82 2.18 7.72
N SER A 46 32.29 2.79 8.78
CA SER A 46 32.98 3.92 9.41
C SER A 46 34.14 3.43 10.28
N ASP A 47 35.25 4.16 10.32
CA ASP A 47 36.31 3.91 11.32
C ASP A 47 35.83 4.22 12.76
N ALA A 48 34.65 4.83 12.92
CA ALA A 48 34.05 5.16 14.21
C ALA A 48 33.29 3.96 14.80
N LYS A 49 33.76 3.48 15.96
CA LYS A 49 33.04 2.53 16.83
C LYS A 49 31.98 3.25 17.68
N PRO A 50 30.87 2.60 18.06
CA PRO A 50 30.59 1.16 17.93
C PRO A 50 29.99 0.75 16.57
N TYR A 51 30.19 -0.53 16.21
CA TYR A 51 29.50 -1.18 15.08
C TYR A 51 28.20 -1.82 15.56
N ASN A 52 27.19 -1.82 14.70
CA ASN A 52 25.83 -2.30 15.01
C ASN A 52 25.57 -3.73 14.51
N ASP A 53 26.61 -4.56 14.42
CA ASP A 53 26.56 -5.90 13.81
C ASP A 53 25.47 -6.81 14.41
N GLU A 54 25.36 -6.86 15.74
CA GLU A 54 24.37 -7.70 16.43
C GLU A 54 22.93 -7.22 16.16
N ALA A 55 22.71 -5.91 16.19
CA ALA A 55 21.40 -5.31 15.89
C ALA A 55 21.01 -5.54 14.43
N PHE A 56 21.96 -5.37 13.51
CA PHE A 56 21.78 -5.65 12.08
C PHE A 56 21.36 -7.12 11.86
N MET A 57 22.12 -8.07 12.39
CA MET A 57 21.85 -9.51 12.19
C MET A 57 20.56 -9.95 12.86
N SER A 58 20.26 -9.44 14.06
CA SER A 58 18.99 -9.71 14.74
C SER A 58 17.81 -9.24 13.90
N GLU A 59 17.87 -8.02 13.37
CA GLU A 59 16.75 -7.44 12.63
C GLU A 59 16.58 -8.08 11.25
N ALA A 60 17.68 -8.32 10.53
CA ALA A 60 17.68 -9.10 9.30
C ALA A 60 17.06 -10.48 9.51
N GLY A 61 17.45 -11.19 10.59
CA GLY A 61 16.93 -12.52 10.88
C GLY A 61 15.44 -12.55 11.19
N LYS A 62 14.90 -11.54 11.87
CA LYS A 62 13.45 -11.44 12.09
C LYS A 62 12.69 -11.32 10.76
N VAL A 63 13.12 -10.39 9.91
CA VAL A 63 12.43 -10.09 8.64
C VAL A 63 12.53 -11.27 7.69
N ILE A 64 13.73 -11.85 7.56
CA ILE A 64 13.94 -13.09 6.78
C ILE A 64 13.05 -14.21 7.32
N GLY A 65 13.00 -14.40 8.64
CA GLY A 65 12.14 -15.40 9.27
C GLY A 65 10.65 -15.25 8.94
N LYS A 66 10.14 -14.03 8.79
CA LYS A 66 8.74 -13.75 8.45
C LYS A 66 8.36 -14.10 7.01
N ILE A 67 9.33 -14.07 6.09
CA ILE A 67 9.15 -14.40 4.67
C ILE A 67 9.68 -15.80 4.31
N SER A 68 10.41 -16.43 5.21
CA SER A 68 10.92 -17.78 4.98
C SER A 68 9.82 -18.82 5.06
N ASN A 69 9.98 -19.89 4.28
CA ASN A 69 9.00 -20.98 4.17
C ASN A 69 7.59 -20.53 3.73
N SER A 70 7.44 -19.33 3.17
CA SER A 70 6.17 -18.78 2.71
C SER A 70 6.14 -18.54 1.20
N SER A 71 5.05 -17.91 0.73
CA SER A 71 5.01 -17.35 -0.62
C SER A 71 5.74 -16.00 -0.65
N VAL A 72 5.98 -15.49 -1.87
CA VAL A 72 6.48 -14.13 -2.12
C VAL A 72 5.70 -13.11 -1.28
N PRO A 73 6.37 -12.16 -0.60
CA PRO A 73 5.68 -11.22 0.26
C PRO A 73 4.81 -10.28 -0.58
N THR A 74 3.60 -10.02 -0.11
CA THR A 74 2.66 -9.03 -0.65
C THR A 74 2.11 -8.24 0.53
N GLY A 75 1.28 -7.20 0.30
CA GLY A 75 0.61 -6.48 1.39
C GLY A 75 1.56 -6.02 2.50
N THR A 76 1.23 -6.37 3.75
CA THR A 76 2.00 -5.94 4.94
C THR A 76 3.40 -6.52 4.95
N LYS A 77 3.57 -7.81 4.61
CA LYS A 77 4.89 -8.44 4.57
C LYS A 77 5.81 -7.80 3.53
N LEU A 78 5.24 -7.29 2.42
CA LEU A 78 6.00 -6.57 1.40
C LEU A 78 6.53 -5.23 1.95
N SER A 79 5.69 -4.47 2.65
CA SER A 79 6.12 -3.23 3.30
C SER A 79 7.25 -3.50 4.29
N GLU A 80 7.08 -4.48 5.19
CA GLU A 80 8.10 -4.82 6.18
C GLU A 80 9.47 -5.19 5.57
N VAL A 81 9.49 -5.95 4.47
CA VAL A 81 10.74 -6.31 3.77
C VAL A 81 11.38 -5.09 3.12
N THR A 82 10.57 -4.23 2.53
CA THR A 82 11.03 -2.99 1.88
C THR A 82 11.65 -2.05 2.91
N ASP A 83 11.00 -1.91 4.06
CA ASP A 83 11.45 -1.08 5.18
C ASP A 83 12.74 -1.62 5.79
N ALA A 84 12.81 -2.95 5.98
CA ALA A 84 14.01 -3.60 6.46
C ALA A 84 15.21 -3.33 5.55
N TYR A 85 15.03 -3.40 4.23
CA TYR A 85 16.10 -3.07 3.28
C TYR A 85 16.63 -1.66 3.49
N TYR A 86 15.78 -0.63 3.47
CA TYR A 86 16.22 0.77 3.57
C TYR A 86 16.86 1.11 4.91
N ARG A 87 16.39 0.51 6.01
CA ARG A 87 16.99 0.68 7.34
C ARG A 87 18.35 0.00 7.43
N LEU A 88 18.43 -1.26 7.01
CA LEU A 88 19.64 -2.07 7.16
C LEU A 88 20.81 -1.52 6.35
N ILE A 89 20.58 -0.97 5.15
CA ILE A 89 21.66 -0.35 4.35
C ILE A 89 22.27 0.89 5.00
N MET A 90 21.59 1.51 5.95
CA MET A 90 22.06 2.70 6.66
C MET A 90 22.89 2.37 7.90
N GLU A 91 22.89 1.12 8.37
CA GLU A 91 23.59 0.68 9.57
C GLU A 91 25.11 0.73 9.43
N ASN A 92 25.78 1.04 10.54
CA ASN A 92 27.24 1.03 10.61
C ASN A 92 27.74 -0.37 10.98
N VAL A 93 27.90 -1.24 9.99
CA VAL A 93 28.44 -2.59 10.15
C VAL A 93 29.96 -2.62 10.10
N SER A 94 30.56 -3.61 10.75
CA SER A 94 32.00 -3.82 10.70
C SER A 94 32.49 -4.21 9.30
N PRO A 95 33.77 -3.96 8.98
CA PRO A 95 34.36 -4.43 7.73
C PRO A 95 34.26 -5.95 7.52
N GLU A 96 34.25 -6.72 8.62
CA GLU A 96 34.15 -8.17 8.62
C GLU A 96 32.74 -8.66 8.24
N LEU A 97 31.70 -7.93 8.66
CA LEU A 97 30.31 -8.25 8.35
C LEU A 97 29.85 -7.70 6.98
N LEU A 98 30.55 -6.71 6.42
CA LEU A 98 30.11 -5.94 5.25
C LEU A 98 29.69 -6.80 4.04
N GLU A 99 30.42 -7.87 3.72
CA GLU A 99 30.07 -8.75 2.60
C GLU A 99 28.74 -9.47 2.85
N THR A 100 28.58 -10.03 4.05
CA THR A 100 27.33 -10.69 4.47
C THR A 100 26.17 -9.70 4.50
N ALA A 101 26.38 -8.51 5.06
CA ALA A 101 25.38 -7.46 5.13
C ALA A 101 24.91 -7.00 3.75
N ASN A 102 25.81 -6.89 2.78
CA ASN A 102 25.45 -6.60 1.38
C ASN A 102 24.64 -7.72 0.75
N ASN A 103 24.95 -8.98 1.05
CA ASN A 103 24.17 -10.10 0.52
C ASN A 103 22.75 -10.15 1.13
N ILE A 104 22.62 -9.85 2.43
CA ILE A 104 21.32 -9.71 3.11
C ILE A 104 20.51 -8.56 2.50
N ALA A 105 21.12 -7.39 2.34
CA ALA A 105 20.45 -6.23 1.73
C ALA A 105 20.00 -6.53 0.29
N GLY A 106 20.86 -7.20 -0.50
CA GLY A 106 20.52 -7.66 -1.84
C GLY A 106 19.34 -8.62 -1.85
N TYR A 107 19.33 -9.61 -0.95
CA TYR A 107 18.20 -10.53 -0.80
C TYR A 107 16.89 -9.78 -0.50
N LEU A 108 16.89 -8.88 0.47
CA LEU A 108 15.68 -8.12 0.86
C LEU A 108 15.19 -7.19 -0.25
N TYR A 109 16.09 -6.48 -0.94
CA TYR A 109 15.72 -5.61 -2.06
C TYR A 109 15.04 -6.37 -3.19
N TYR A 110 15.67 -7.46 -3.67
CA TYR A 110 15.11 -8.23 -4.77
C TYR A 110 13.86 -8.99 -4.37
N THR A 111 13.72 -9.36 -3.10
CA THR A 111 12.47 -9.89 -2.54
C THR A 111 11.35 -8.86 -2.58
N SER A 112 11.62 -7.63 -2.14
CA SER A 112 10.67 -6.52 -2.19
C SER A 112 10.22 -6.25 -3.62
N LYS A 113 11.17 -6.15 -4.57
CA LYS A 113 10.85 -5.94 -5.98
C LYS A 113 10.04 -7.09 -6.59
N ALA A 114 10.36 -8.35 -6.24
CA ALA A 114 9.55 -9.50 -6.65
C ALA A 114 8.11 -9.40 -6.15
N GLY A 115 7.91 -9.06 -4.87
CA GLY A 115 6.59 -8.92 -4.25
C GLY A 115 5.76 -7.76 -4.81
N ALA A 116 6.39 -6.61 -5.03
CA ALA A 116 5.77 -5.45 -5.65
C ALA A 116 5.33 -5.75 -7.09
N THR A 117 6.22 -6.28 -7.92
CA THR A 117 5.90 -6.63 -9.32
C THR A 117 4.88 -7.76 -9.41
N TYR A 118 4.89 -8.72 -8.48
CA TYR A 118 3.86 -9.75 -8.42
C TYR A 118 2.49 -9.20 -8.00
N SER A 119 2.46 -8.19 -7.13
CA SER A 119 1.23 -7.45 -6.82
C SER A 119 0.73 -6.68 -8.03
N ASP A 120 1.62 -5.99 -8.75
CA ASP A 120 1.33 -5.30 -10.01
C ASP A 120 0.78 -6.25 -11.07
N TYR A 121 1.32 -7.46 -11.18
CA TYR A 121 0.80 -8.52 -12.05
C TYR A 121 -0.67 -8.82 -11.73
N HIS A 122 -1.03 -8.97 -10.45
CA HIS A 122 -2.40 -9.23 -10.04
C HIS A 122 -3.33 -8.03 -10.24
N PHE A 123 -2.85 -6.81 -10.00
CA PHE A 123 -3.58 -5.58 -10.33
C PHE A 123 -3.82 -5.46 -11.85
N TYR A 124 -2.80 -5.76 -12.66
CA TYR A 124 -2.89 -5.77 -14.11
C TYR A 124 -3.86 -6.85 -14.63
N LEU A 125 -3.82 -8.06 -14.08
CA LEU A 125 -4.74 -9.14 -14.46
C LEU A 125 -6.21 -8.81 -14.21
N LYS A 126 -6.47 -8.03 -13.14
CA LYS A 126 -7.79 -7.52 -12.77
C LYS A 126 -8.23 -6.31 -13.60
N SER A 127 -7.32 -5.69 -14.35
CA SER A 127 -7.63 -4.57 -15.22
C SER A 127 -8.33 -5.03 -16.51
N VAL A 128 -9.39 -4.32 -16.94
CA VAL A 128 -9.95 -4.47 -18.30
C VAL A 128 -9.20 -3.77 -19.40
N SER A 129 -8.30 -2.85 -19.06
CA SER A 129 -7.40 -2.28 -20.06
C SER A 129 -6.21 -3.20 -20.34
N LYS A 130 -6.15 -4.40 -19.73
CA LYS A 130 -5.11 -5.38 -20.04
C LYS A 130 -5.15 -5.73 -21.52
N THR A 131 -4.00 -5.61 -22.15
CA THR A 131 -3.82 -5.92 -23.58
C THR A 131 -3.09 -7.24 -23.79
N THR A 132 -2.61 -7.83 -22.70
CA THR A 132 -1.84 -9.07 -22.61
C THR A 132 -2.40 -9.93 -21.47
N ASP A 133 -1.84 -11.12 -21.33
CA ASP A 133 -2.07 -12.02 -20.19
C ASP A 133 -1.26 -11.63 -18.94
N GLY A 134 -0.51 -10.53 -18.97
CA GLY A 134 0.32 -10.06 -17.85
C GLY A 134 1.63 -10.84 -17.70
N SER A 135 1.94 -11.74 -18.64
CA SER A 135 3.18 -12.52 -18.64
C SER A 135 4.43 -11.65 -18.55
N GLU A 136 4.39 -10.41 -19.04
CA GLU A 136 5.48 -9.45 -18.92
C GLU A 136 5.74 -9.00 -17.47
N TYR A 137 4.72 -8.85 -16.63
CA TYR A 137 4.90 -8.55 -15.21
C TYR A 137 5.39 -9.79 -14.46
N TYR A 138 4.77 -10.95 -14.73
CA TYR A 138 5.17 -12.21 -14.10
C TYR A 138 6.62 -12.57 -14.41
N THR A 139 7.05 -12.38 -15.66
CA THR A 139 8.44 -12.61 -16.09
C THR A 139 9.42 -11.75 -15.28
N ILE A 140 9.08 -10.50 -14.99
CA ILE A 140 9.93 -9.59 -14.23
C ILE A 140 9.93 -9.97 -12.74
N ALA A 141 8.77 -10.35 -12.18
CA ALA A 141 8.69 -10.89 -10.82
C ALA A 141 9.53 -12.18 -10.65
N ASP A 142 9.52 -13.06 -11.65
CA ASP A 142 10.36 -14.26 -11.68
C ASP A 142 11.84 -13.91 -11.79
N GLN A 143 12.23 -12.96 -12.63
CA GLN A 143 13.62 -12.47 -12.70
C GLN A 143 14.10 -11.92 -11.36
N TYR A 144 13.29 -11.11 -10.67
CA TYR A 144 13.61 -10.64 -9.33
C TYR A 144 13.73 -11.78 -8.32
N THR A 145 12.86 -12.78 -8.40
CA THR A 145 12.92 -13.99 -7.56
C THR A 145 14.20 -14.79 -7.83
N GLN A 146 14.61 -14.96 -9.09
CA GLN A 146 15.85 -15.65 -9.43
C GLN A 146 17.09 -14.94 -8.88
N VAL A 147 17.13 -13.60 -8.96
CA VAL A 147 18.24 -12.82 -8.41
C VAL A 147 18.23 -12.85 -6.89
N ALA A 148 17.07 -12.75 -6.24
CA ALA A 148 16.94 -12.95 -4.80
C ALA A 148 17.47 -14.33 -4.38
N ALA A 149 17.25 -15.38 -5.17
CA ALA A 149 17.78 -16.72 -4.90
C ALA A 149 19.31 -16.79 -4.98
N GLU A 150 19.95 -16.00 -5.83
CA GLU A 150 21.42 -15.91 -5.86
C GLU A 150 21.99 -15.30 -4.58
N PHE A 151 21.29 -14.32 -4.00
CA PHE A 151 21.67 -13.72 -2.72
C PHE A 151 21.34 -14.66 -1.55
N TRP A 152 20.19 -15.32 -1.58
CA TRP A 152 19.81 -16.32 -0.59
C TRP A 152 20.88 -17.41 -0.43
N LYS A 153 21.38 -17.97 -1.54
CA LYS A 153 22.44 -18.99 -1.53
C LYS A 153 23.74 -18.54 -0.85
N LYS A 154 24.00 -17.23 -0.78
CA LYS A 154 25.20 -16.69 -0.13
C LYS A 154 25.02 -16.51 1.38
N ILE A 155 23.78 -16.55 1.88
CA ILE A 155 23.44 -16.26 3.28
C ILE A 155 22.70 -17.41 3.96
N GLU A 156 22.23 -18.42 3.23
CA GLU A 156 21.37 -19.49 3.76
C GLU A 156 22.00 -20.28 4.92
N ASP A 157 23.32 -20.45 4.92
CA ASP A 157 24.06 -21.11 6.01
C ASP A 157 23.90 -20.38 7.36
N GLN A 158 23.55 -19.09 7.35
CA GLN A 158 23.35 -18.26 8.54
C GLN A 158 21.92 -18.39 9.11
N TYR A 159 21.00 -19.00 8.36
CA TYR A 159 19.58 -19.10 8.71
C TYR A 159 19.11 -20.56 8.74
N PRO A 160 19.60 -21.37 9.71
CA PRO A 160 19.28 -22.80 9.77
C PRO A 160 17.78 -23.04 9.97
N GLY A 161 17.20 -23.93 9.16
CA GLY A 161 15.77 -24.27 9.22
C GLY A 161 14.85 -23.29 8.49
N MET A 162 15.41 -22.29 7.82
CA MET A 162 14.67 -21.37 6.94
C MET A 162 14.89 -21.75 5.48
N THR A 163 13.85 -21.65 4.66
CA THR A 163 13.98 -21.69 3.20
C THR A 163 13.59 -20.34 2.60
N MET A 164 14.08 -20.06 1.40
CA MET A 164 13.59 -18.94 0.60
C MET A 164 12.07 -19.05 0.37
N TYR A 165 11.42 -17.91 0.22
CA TYR A 165 10.03 -17.84 -0.23
C TYR A 165 9.86 -18.44 -1.63
N THR A 166 8.61 -18.75 -1.97
CA THR A 166 8.24 -19.30 -3.28
C THR A 166 7.37 -18.33 -4.06
N LEU A 167 7.69 -18.11 -5.35
CA LEU A 167 6.81 -17.42 -6.28
C LEU A 167 5.73 -18.41 -6.75
N PRO A 168 4.43 -18.14 -6.51
CA PRO A 168 3.36 -18.96 -7.04
C PRO A 168 3.36 -18.93 -8.57
N GLY A 169 2.91 -20.03 -9.19
CA GLY A 169 2.82 -20.12 -10.64
C GLY A 169 1.93 -19.05 -11.27
N GLU A 170 2.13 -18.82 -12.56
CA GLU A 170 1.30 -17.91 -13.37
C GLU A 170 -0.19 -18.28 -13.26
N GLY A 171 -1.03 -17.28 -13.00
CA GLY A 171 -2.48 -17.46 -12.79
C GLY A 171 -2.89 -18.04 -11.42
N ALA A 172 -1.95 -18.38 -10.54
CA ALA A 172 -2.29 -18.70 -9.14
C ALA A 172 -2.89 -17.46 -8.44
N PRO A 173 -3.86 -17.62 -7.53
CA PRO A 173 -4.43 -16.49 -6.82
C PRO A 173 -3.35 -15.76 -6.01
N MET A 174 -3.51 -14.45 -5.85
CA MET A 174 -2.65 -13.66 -4.97
C MET A 174 -2.62 -14.33 -3.59
N PRO A 175 -1.43 -14.59 -3.01
CA PRO A 175 -1.32 -15.15 -1.68
C PRO A 175 -2.20 -14.36 -0.72
N GLU A 176 -3.24 -15.00 -0.19
CA GLU A 176 -3.98 -14.42 0.91
C GLU A 176 -2.99 -14.29 2.06
N GLU A 177 -2.67 -13.06 2.46
CA GLU A 177 -2.24 -12.83 3.82
C GLU A 177 -3.41 -13.31 4.69
N LYS A 178 -3.35 -14.57 5.13
CA LYS A 178 -3.92 -14.88 6.44
C LYS A 178 -3.22 -13.87 7.32
N ALA A 179 -3.96 -12.86 7.79
CA ALA A 179 -3.46 -11.89 8.75
C ALA A 179 -2.75 -12.71 9.82
N GLU A 180 -1.42 -12.80 9.71
CA GLU A 180 -0.64 -13.45 10.72
C GLU A 180 -0.85 -12.54 11.91
N GLN A 181 -1.58 -13.03 12.90
CA GLN A 181 -1.81 -12.40 14.19
C GLN A 181 -0.48 -12.33 14.96
N ASN A 182 0.57 -11.82 14.34
CA ASN A 182 1.87 -11.56 14.91
C ASN A 182 1.93 -10.09 15.36
N GLY A 183 0.87 -9.66 16.03
CA GLY A 183 0.71 -8.34 16.61
C GLY A 183 -0.01 -8.46 17.93
N GLU A 184 0.35 -7.61 18.89
CA GLU A 184 -0.40 -7.54 20.14
C GLU A 184 -1.72 -6.80 19.89
N THR A 185 -2.82 -7.37 20.36
CA THR A 185 -4.10 -6.66 20.40
C THR A 185 -4.09 -5.78 21.65
N LEU A 186 -4.04 -4.46 21.44
CA LEU A 186 -4.14 -3.51 22.54
C LEU A 186 -5.55 -3.55 23.15
N GLU A 187 -5.66 -3.23 24.44
CA GLU A 187 -6.93 -3.25 25.14
C GLU A 187 -7.95 -2.31 24.47
N GLY A 188 -9.15 -2.81 24.18
CA GLY A 188 -10.20 -2.04 23.53
C GLY A 188 -10.14 -2.01 22.00
N LEU A 189 -9.09 -2.54 21.38
CA LEU A 189 -9.02 -2.75 19.93
C LEU A 189 -9.34 -4.21 19.57
N ASP A 190 -9.90 -4.41 18.37
CA ASP A 190 -10.24 -5.72 17.81
C ASP A 190 -9.28 -6.16 16.69
N ILE A 191 -8.32 -5.31 16.34
CA ILE A 191 -7.33 -5.53 15.29
C ILE A 191 -5.93 -5.62 15.93
N PRO A 192 -5.18 -6.72 15.70
CA PRO A 192 -3.81 -6.83 16.19
C PRO A 192 -2.91 -5.83 15.49
N ILE A 193 -2.04 -5.17 16.26
CA ILE A 193 -1.10 -4.17 15.73
C ILE A 193 0.25 -4.86 15.48
N PRO A 194 0.76 -4.89 14.24
CA PRO A 194 1.91 -5.72 13.86
C PRO A 194 3.22 -5.29 14.53
N MET A 195 3.32 -4.03 14.96
CA MET A 195 4.49 -3.48 15.63
C MET A 195 4.05 -2.53 16.75
N THR A 196 4.68 -2.73 17.92
CA THR A 196 4.50 -1.88 19.10
C THR A 196 5.70 -0.96 19.28
N GLN A 197 5.50 0.10 20.06
CA GLN A 197 6.51 1.10 20.37
C GLN A 197 7.78 0.45 20.95
N LYS A 198 8.95 1.00 20.62
CA LYS A 198 10.21 0.63 21.24
C LYS A 198 10.11 0.74 22.77
N ALA A 199 10.52 -0.33 23.46
CA ALA A 199 10.55 -0.33 24.91
C ALA A 199 11.39 0.84 25.46
N PRO A 200 10.92 1.55 26.50
CA PRO A 200 11.64 2.67 27.10
C PRO A 200 13.05 2.28 27.54
N ASP A 201 14.02 3.11 27.18
CA ASP A 201 15.42 2.96 27.55
C ASP A 201 15.89 4.16 28.37
N SER A 202 16.04 3.94 29.68
CA SER A 202 16.52 4.95 30.62
C SER A 202 17.95 5.45 30.36
N SER A 203 18.70 4.78 29.47
CA SER A 203 20.07 5.18 29.07
C SER A 203 20.13 6.00 27.78
N ALA A 204 19.02 6.09 27.04
CA ALA A 204 18.90 6.87 25.81
C ALA A 204 18.17 8.20 26.04
N GLU A 205 18.33 9.15 25.11
CA GLU A 205 17.64 10.45 25.18
C GLU A 205 16.11 10.26 25.12
N ASP A 206 15.37 10.91 26.02
CA ASP A 206 13.92 10.92 26.01
C ASP A 206 13.39 11.81 24.87
N GLN A 207 12.59 11.22 23.98
CA GLN A 207 12.01 11.84 22.80
C GLN A 207 10.49 12.04 22.93
N THR A 208 9.90 11.83 24.11
CA THR A 208 8.45 11.96 24.35
C THR A 208 7.86 13.28 23.86
N GLY A 209 8.55 14.40 24.09
CA GLY A 209 8.10 15.72 23.62
C GLY A 209 8.07 15.84 22.09
N LYS A 210 9.07 15.26 21.41
CA LYS A 210 9.14 15.22 19.94
C LYS A 210 8.03 14.33 19.37
N PHE A 211 7.82 13.16 19.98
CA PHE A 211 6.76 12.23 19.64
C PHE A 211 5.40 12.93 19.66
N LYS A 212 5.02 13.53 20.81
CA LYS A 212 3.74 14.25 20.96
C LYS A 212 3.58 15.39 19.95
N THR A 213 4.67 16.10 19.64
CA THR A 213 4.66 17.21 18.67
C THR A 213 4.37 16.71 17.25
N ILE A 214 4.99 15.60 16.82
CA ILE A 214 4.76 15.02 15.50
C ILE A 214 3.32 14.54 15.39
N THR A 215 2.83 13.82 16.40
CA THR A 215 1.43 13.37 16.45
C THR A 215 0.46 14.55 16.36
N SER A 216 0.64 15.57 17.20
CA SER A 216 -0.26 16.74 17.24
C SER A 216 -0.28 17.47 15.89
N ARG A 217 0.89 17.71 15.28
CA ARG A 217 0.98 18.39 13.99
C ARG A 217 0.29 17.61 12.88
N TRP A 218 0.42 16.28 12.86
CA TRP A 218 -0.27 15.47 11.86
C TRP A 218 -1.79 15.63 11.96
N PHE A 219 -2.35 15.67 13.16
CA PHE A 219 -3.79 15.92 13.33
C PHE A 219 -4.19 17.33 12.89
N GLU A 220 -3.42 18.36 13.30
CA GLU A 220 -3.64 19.75 12.87
C GLU A 220 -3.61 19.88 11.33
N ASP A 221 -2.63 19.24 10.68
CA ASP A 221 -2.40 19.36 9.24
C ASP A 221 -3.41 18.57 8.39
N TYR A 222 -4.00 17.48 8.92
CA TYR A 222 -4.79 16.56 8.10
C TYR A 222 -6.21 16.30 8.59
N VAL A 223 -6.42 16.19 9.90
CA VAL A 223 -7.76 15.94 10.47
C VAL A 223 -8.57 17.24 10.50
N ASP A 224 -7.96 18.31 10.99
CA ASP A 224 -8.62 19.62 11.07
C ASP A 224 -8.83 20.21 9.67
N MET A 225 -7.84 20.08 8.79
CA MET A 225 -7.92 20.56 7.40
C MET A 225 -9.02 19.87 6.59
N ALA A 226 -9.22 18.55 6.77
CA ALA A 226 -10.28 17.83 6.06
C ALA A 226 -11.70 18.30 6.44
N SER A 227 -11.84 18.93 7.62
CA SER A 227 -13.09 19.46 8.15
C SER A 227 -13.44 20.85 7.63
N LEU A 228 -12.53 21.52 6.90
CA LEU A 228 -12.78 22.85 6.34
C LEU A 228 -13.66 22.78 5.07
N PRO A 229 -14.48 23.82 4.80
CA PRO A 229 -15.22 23.93 3.54
C PRO A 229 -14.29 23.93 2.33
N ASP A 230 -14.77 23.40 1.19
CA ASP A 230 -14.03 23.49 -0.07
C ASP A 230 -14.12 24.92 -0.61
N ASP A 231 -13.04 25.68 -0.51
CA ASP A 231 -12.99 27.08 -0.97
C ASP A 231 -12.58 27.19 -2.46
N ASP A 232 -12.48 26.08 -3.21
CA ASP A 232 -12.09 26.10 -4.63
C ASP A 232 -13.22 26.69 -5.52
N PRO A 233 -13.03 27.90 -6.10
CA PRO A 233 -14.04 28.56 -6.92
C PRO A 233 -14.21 27.93 -8.31
N MET A 234 -13.44 26.89 -8.66
CA MET A 234 -13.49 26.18 -9.93
C MET A 234 -14.07 24.76 -9.83
N ASN A 235 -14.43 24.29 -8.63
CA ASN A 235 -15.02 22.97 -8.45
C ASN A 235 -16.54 22.98 -8.79
N ASP A 236 -16.88 22.56 -10.00
CA ASP A 236 -18.27 22.59 -10.51
C ASP A 236 -19.05 21.28 -10.25
N LYS A 237 -18.58 20.33 -9.40
CA LYS A 237 -19.26 19.03 -9.21
C LYS A 237 -19.13 18.41 -7.81
N THR A 238 -20.29 18.13 -7.21
CA THR A 238 -20.56 17.36 -5.96
C THR A 238 -19.65 17.64 -4.77
N GLU A 239 -20.18 18.32 -3.75
CA GLU A 239 -19.57 18.44 -2.41
C GLU A 239 -19.19 17.05 -1.87
N MET A 240 -17.93 16.64 -2.01
CA MET A 240 -17.40 15.42 -1.39
C MET A 240 -17.43 15.59 0.14
N SER A 241 -17.82 14.58 0.91
CA SER A 241 -17.78 14.70 2.37
C SER A 241 -16.36 14.95 2.88
N PRO A 242 -16.23 15.59 4.04
CA PRO A 242 -14.99 15.67 4.80
C PRO A 242 -14.26 14.33 4.93
N GLY A 243 -14.98 13.23 5.17
CA GLY A 243 -14.39 11.89 5.24
C GLY A 243 -13.79 11.42 3.92
N HIS A 244 -14.43 11.74 2.79
CA HIS A 244 -13.93 11.31 1.49
C HIS A 244 -12.63 12.04 1.17
N ARG A 245 -12.62 13.36 1.39
CA ARG A 245 -11.43 14.21 1.21
C ARG A 245 -10.31 13.82 2.16
N PHE A 246 -10.65 13.43 3.39
CA PHE A 246 -9.67 12.92 4.34
C PHE A 246 -9.02 11.65 3.81
N LEU A 247 -9.82 10.63 3.46
CA LEU A 247 -9.35 9.31 3.01
C LEU A 247 -8.58 9.33 1.68
N THR A 248 -8.88 10.28 0.80
CA THR A 248 -8.16 10.45 -0.48
C THR A 248 -7.07 11.53 -0.43
N GLY A 249 -6.94 12.24 0.68
CA GLY A 249 -5.98 13.31 0.85
C GLY A 249 -4.53 12.80 0.91
N GLU A 250 -3.59 13.62 0.44
CA GLU A 250 -2.16 13.31 0.46
C GLU A 250 -1.63 13.06 1.88
N GLY A 251 -2.26 13.63 2.91
CA GLY A 251 -1.88 13.43 4.31
C GLY A 251 -1.88 11.99 4.79
N LEU A 252 -2.86 11.20 4.36
CA LEU A 252 -2.92 9.79 4.72
C LEU A 252 -1.92 8.95 3.94
N SER A 253 -1.42 9.42 2.80
CA SER A 253 -0.27 8.77 2.15
C SER A 253 1.01 8.86 3.00
N TRP A 254 1.05 9.77 3.98
CA TRP A 254 2.18 9.95 4.91
C TRP A 254 1.90 9.37 6.30
N ALA A 255 0.74 8.75 6.52
CA ALA A 255 0.41 8.10 7.79
C ALA A 255 1.40 6.96 8.10
N ASP A 256 1.76 6.17 7.09
CA ASP A 256 2.77 5.11 7.22
C ASP A 256 4.15 5.67 7.56
N SER A 257 4.62 6.72 6.86
CA SER A 257 5.92 7.31 7.16
C SER A 257 5.94 7.92 8.56
N THR A 258 4.83 8.52 8.99
CA THR A 258 4.69 9.07 10.35
C THR A 258 4.71 7.97 11.40
N PHE A 259 4.00 6.86 11.19
CA PHE A 259 4.08 5.66 12.04
C PHE A 259 5.53 5.18 12.19
N MET A 260 6.25 5.06 11.07
CA MET A 260 7.63 4.58 11.05
C MET A 260 8.59 5.52 11.80
N ASP A 261 8.41 6.82 11.70
CA ASP A 261 9.20 7.80 12.44
C ASP A 261 8.97 7.72 13.96
N LEU A 262 7.76 7.35 14.38
CA LEU A 262 7.31 7.33 15.77
C LEU A 262 7.71 6.06 16.53
N VAL A 263 7.57 4.87 15.94
CA VAL A 263 7.83 3.56 16.58
C VAL A 263 9.30 3.36 16.99
N GLY A 264 10.23 4.13 16.41
CA GLY A 264 11.65 4.10 16.76
C GLY A 264 12.05 5.03 17.91
N MET A 265 11.16 5.91 18.36
CA MET A 265 11.49 6.94 19.34
C MET A 265 11.56 6.38 20.76
N ASN A 266 12.57 6.80 21.51
CA ASN A 266 12.67 6.45 22.92
C ASN A 266 11.69 7.32 23.72
N VAL A 267 10.58 6.75 24.16
CA VAL A 267 9.56 7.43 24.96
C VAL A 267 9.68 7.08 26.45
N ALA A 268 9.18 7.96 27.31
CA ALA A 268 9.16 7.76 28.75
C ALA A 268 8.23 6.61 29.15
N GLU A 269 8.57 5.92 30.24
CA GLU A 269 7.84 4.73 30.72
C GLU A 269 6.38 5.02 31.05
N ASP A 270 6.08 6.20 31.60
CA ASP A 270 4.73 6.65 31.92
C ASP A 270 3.89 7.01 30.68
N PHE A 271 4.54 7.25 29.53
CA PHE A 271 3.89 7.53 28.25
C PHE A 271 3.83 6.31 27.31
N TYR A 272 4.58 5.24 27.60
CA TYR A 272 4.74 4.07 26.73
C TYR A 272 3.39 3.45 26.29
N SER A 273 2.44 3.32 27.21
CA SER A 273 1.12 2.77 26.87
C SER A 273 0.37 3.66 25.87
N GLN A 274 0.40 4.98 26.05
CA GLN A 274 -0.27 5.92 25.14
C GLN A 274 0.43 5.97 23.78
N ALA A 275 1.76 5.89 23.76
CA ALA A 275 2.54 5.82 22.53
C ALA A 275 2.14 4.61 21.66
N ASN A 276 1.90 3.44 22.27
CA ASN A 276 1.39 2.27 21.55
C ASN A 276 0.02 2.51 20.89
N TYR A 277 -0.88 3.28 21.51
CA TYR A 277 -2.17 3.63 20.89
C TYR A 277 -2.04 4.66 19.78
N VAL A 278 -1.07 5.57 19.87
CA VAL A 278 -0.73 6.49 18.77
C VAL A 278 -0.19 5.71 17.57
N ASP A 279 0.74 4.79 17.81
CA ASP A 279 1.30 3.92 16.78
C ASP A 279 0.18 3.06 16.14
N ALA A 280 -0.70 2.47 16.96
CA ALA A 280 -1.87 1.75 16.50
C ALA A 280 -2.78 2.62 15.61
N PHE A 281 -3.04 3.87 16.00
CA PHE A 281 -3.85 4.79 15.21
C PHE A 281 -3.28 4.99 13.80
N PHE A 282 -1.98 5.28 13.67
CA PHE A 282 -1.38 5.52 12.36
C PHE A 282 -1.38 4.29 11.47
N TYR A 283 -1.13 3.11 12.04
CA TYR A 283 -1.28 1.84 11.32
C TYR A 283 -2.71 1.65 10.82
N LEU A 284 -3.70 1.75 11.71
CA LEU A 284 -5.10 1.52 11.39
C LEU A 284 -5.62 2.51 10.34
N ILE A 285 -5.24 3.78 10.42
CA ILE A 285 -5.72 4.79 9.46
C ILE A 285 -5.08 4.63 8.08
N SER A 286 -3.84 4.15 8.01
CA SER A 286 -3.21 3.77 6.75
C SER A 286 -3.94 2.60 6.09
N GLN A 287 -4.20 1.52 6.84
CA GLN A 287 -4.97 0.39 6.33
C GLN A 287 -6.37 0.80 5.86
N ALA A 288 -7.04 1.67 6.62
CA ALA A 288 -8.33 2.22 6.22
C ALA A 288 -8.26 2.91 4.86
N ARG A 289 -7.22 3.73 4.64
CA ARG A 289 -6.98 4.45 3.38
C ARG A 289 -6.71 3.50 2.21
N ASP A 290 -5.88 2.47 2.39
CA ASP A 290 -5.55 1.54 1.31
C ASP A 290 -6.75 0.70 0.85
N TYR A 291 -7.56 0.22 1.81
CA TYR A 291 -8.82 -0.46 1.48
C TYR A 291 -9.84 0.52 0.87
N TYR A 292 -9.86 1.79 1.29
CA TYR A 292 -10.74 2.79 0.69
C TYR A 292 -10.35 3.12 -0.76
N GLN A 293 -9.05 3.22 -1.04
CA GLN A 293 -8.53 3.39 -2.39
C GLN A 293 -8.90 2.17 -3.26
N SER A 294 -8.76 0.96 -2.73
CA SER A 294 -9.21 -0.26 -3.41
C SER A 294 -10.71 -0.25 -3.72
N TYR A 295 -11.53 0.27 -2.79
CA TYR A 295 -12.97 0.50 -3.02
C TYR A 295 -13.26 1.52 -4.13
N ILE A 296 -12.52 2.64 -4.16
CA ILE A 296 -12.62 3.65 -5.23
C ILE A 296 -12.27 3.00 -6.56
N ASP A 297 -11.16 2.28 -6.62
CA ASP A 297 -10.67 1.63 -7.82
C ASP A 297 -11.71 0.63 -8.33
N ASP A 298 -12.22 -0.26 -7.47
CA ASP A 298 -13.27 -1.23 -7.81
C ASP A 298 -14.50 -0.58 -8.46
N ARG A 299 -14.85 0.64 -8.07
CA ARG A 299 -16.03 1.35 -8.57
C ARG A 299 -15.79 2.27 -9.75
N THR A 300 -14.55 2.71 -9.94
CA THR A 300 -14.18 3.67 -10.98
C THR A 300 -13.81 2.95 -12.27
N PHE A 301 -13.36 1.69 -12.17
CA PHE A 301 -13.12 0.83 -13.33
C PHE A 301 -14.41 0.11 -13.77
N VAL A 302 -14.73 0.19 -15.06
CA VAL A 302 -15.94 -0.40 -15.73
C VAL A 302 -16.02 -1.94 -15.61
N SER A 303 -15.09 -2.57 -14.89
CA SER A 303 -14.84 -4.00 -14.95
C SER A 303 -14.50 -4.72 -13.68
N SER A 304 -14.63 -4.07 -12.52
CA SER A 304 -14.52 -4.84 -11.29
C SER A 304 -15.67 -5.86 -11.24
N VAL A 305 -15.32 -7.11 -10.92
CA VAL A 305 -16.29 -8.16 -10.56
C VAL A 305 -16.88 -7.93 -9.16
N SER A 306 -16.35 -6.94 -8.44
CA SER A 306 -16.78 -6.48 -7.13
C SER A 306 -17.39 -5.08 -7.25
N ASN A 307 -18.43 -4.79 -6.47
CA ASN A 307 -18.94 -3.43 -6.30
C ASN A 307 -18.12 -2.60 -5.28
N GLY A 308 -17.01 -3.17 -4.80
CA GLY A 308 -16.12 -2.59 -3.79
C GLY A 308 -16.63 -2.71 -2.35
N GLU A 309 -17.77 -3.37 -2.11
CA GLU A 309 -18.43 -3.44 -0.79
C GLU A 309 -17.55 -4.10 0.28
N GLU A 310 -16.88 -5.21 -0.06
CA GLU A 310 -15.95 -5.87 0.88
C GLU A 310 -14.78 -4.95 1.27
N ASN A 311 -14.22 -4.23 0.30
CA ASN A 311 -13.13 -3.27 0.56
C ASN A 311 -13.61 -2.05 1.36
N TYR A 312 -14.84 -1.59 1.10
CA TYR A 312 -15.48 -0.53 1.88
C TYR A 312 -15.73 -0.94 3.33
N GLU A 313 -16.25 -2.15 3.57
CA GLU A 313 -16.49 -2.69 4.92
C GLU A 313 -15.18 -2.89 5.68
N LYS A 314 -14.13 -3.39 5.01
CA LYS A 314 -12.79 -3.50 5.61
C LYS A 314 -12.25 -2.13 5.97
N SER A 315 -12.26 -1.18 5.04
CA SER A 315 -11.82 0.20 5.28
C SER A 315 -12.56 0.84 6.46
N GLN A 316 -13.89 0.71 6.49
CA GLN A 316 -14.72 1.21 7.59
C GLN A 316 -14.31 0.60 8.93
N LYS A 317 -14.10 -0.72 8.97
CA LYS A 317 -13.67 -1.40 10.20
C LYS A 317 -12.34 -0.86 10.71
N TYR A 318 -11.34 -0.69 9.85
CA TYR A 318 -10.05 -0.10 10.23
C TYR A 318 -10.21 1.35 10.72
N TYR A 319 -11.06 2.12 10.05
CA TYR A 319 -11.35 3.52 10.42
C TYR A 319 -12.00 3.64 11.81
N GLU A 320 -12.98 2.79 12.11
CA GLU A 320 -13.65 2.74 13.41
C GLU A 320 -12.67 2.38 14.53
N GLN A 321 -11.76 1.44 14.27
CA GLN A 321 -10.73 1.06 15.23
C GLN A 321 -9.69 2.17 15.43
N ALA A 322 -9.33 2.92 14.38
CA ALA A 322 -8.49 4.11 14.50
C ALA A 322 -9.16 5.18 15.39
N GLN A 323 -10.48 5.38 15.25
CA GLN A 323 -11.24 6.30 16.10
C GLN A 323 -11.25 5.86 17.58
N ILE A 324 -11.33 4.55 17.84
CA ILE A 324 -11.23 4.01 19.21
C ILE A 324 -9.83 4.28 19.78
N ALA A 325 -8.78 4.05 19.00
CA ALA A 325 -7.40 4.28 19.42
C ALA A 325 -7.16 5.75 19.86
N ILE A 326 -7.74 6.73 19.16
CA ILE A 326 -7.66 8.16 19.56
C ILE A 326 -8.13 8.38 21.00
N GLY A 327 -9.18 7.68 21.43
CA GLY A 327 -9.72 7.82 22.79
C GLY A 327 -8.74 7.45 23.91
N TYR A 328 -7.61 6.81 23.59
CA TYR A 328 -6.56 6.45 24.54
C TYR A 328 -5.40 7.47 24.60
N PHE A 329 -5.38 8.45 23.69
CA PHE A 329 -4.35 9.49 23.64
C PHE A 329 -4.91 10.88 23.30
N ASP A 330 -6.22 11.10 23.47
CA ASP A 330 -6.85 12.38 23.16
C ASP A 330 -6.30 13.55 24.01
N ASP A 331 -5.82 13.24 25.22
CA ASP A 331 -5.19 14.16 26.16
C ASP A 331 -3.89 14.80 25.67
N ILE A 332 -3.20 14.16 24.72
CA ILE A 332 -1.99 14.74 24.10
C ILE A 332 -2.27 15.55 22.85
N LEU A 333 -3.50 15.51 22.33
CA LEU A 333 -3.91 16.35 21.22
C LEU A 333 -4.22 17.77 21.73
N PRO A 334 -3.88 18.82 20.99
CA PRO A 334 -4.19 20.19 21.40
C PRO A 334 -5.70 20.41 21.55
N ASN A 335 -6.10 21.25 22.51
CA ASN A 335 -7.52 21.57 22.81
C ASN A 335 -8.33 22.15 21.63
N TYR A 336 -7.68 22.52 20.53
CA TYR A 336 -8.30 23.08 19.32
C TYR A 336 -8.39 22.07 18.17
N THR A 337 -7.80 20.89 18.33
CA THR A 337 -7.80 19.80 17.35
C THR A 337 -9.01 18.92 17.59
N ASN A 338 -9.74 18.56 16.54
CA ASN A 338 -10.87 17.66 16.71
C ASN A 338 -10.31 16.25 16.98
N SER A 339 -10.40 15.74 18.21
CA SER A 339 -10.05 14.35 18.58
C SER A 339 -11.02 13.31 18.00
N THR A 340 -11.77 13.72 16.98
CA THR A 340 -12.73 12.91 16.25
C THR A 340 -12.37 13.03 14.77
N LEU A 341 -12.18 11.88 14.15
CA LEU A 341 -11.99 11.79 12.72
C LEU A 341 -13.24 12.31 11.99
N PRO A 342 -13.09 12.79 10.75
CA PRO A 342 -14.23 13.13 9.91
C PRO A 342 -15.25 11.97 9.82
N VAL A 343 -16.51 12.28 9.52
CA VAL A 343 -17.50 11.22 9.34
C VAL A 343 -17.07 10.33 8.17
N TYR A 344 -16.92 9.03 8.41
CA TYR A 344 -16.50 8.08 7.38
C TYR A 344 -17.42 8.18 6.15
N PRO A 345 -16.88 8.12 4.93
CA PRO A 345 -17.66 8.31 3.71
C PRO A 345 -18.80 7.31 3.59
N LYS A 346 -19.93 7.77 3.06
CA LYS A 346 -21.03 6.85 2.77
C LYS A 346 -20.69 5.98 1.56
N PHE A 347 -21.11 4.73 1.59
CA PHE A 347 -21.06 3.88 0.41
C PHE A 347 -21.81 4.57 -0.73
N GLY A 348 -21.18 4.78 -1.87
CA GLY A 348 -21.79 5.58 -2.94
C GLY A 348 -21.09 6.89 -3.26
N GLU A 349 -20.31 7.43 -2.33
CA GLU A 349 -19.89 8.84 -2.33
C GLU A 349 -18.87 9.25 -3.39
N VAL A 350 -18.27 8.30 -4.10
CA VAL A 350 -17.41 8.57 -5.25
C VAL A 350 -18.29 8.93 -6.45
N GLU A 351 -17.99 10.03 -7.17
CA GLU A 351 -18.61 10.30 -8.47
C GLU A 351 -18.45 9.07 -9.36
N LYS A 352 -19.56 8.40 -9.66
CA LYS A 352 -19.60 7.55 -10.85
C LYS A 352 -19.35 8.49 -12.01
N SER A 353 -18.22 8.36 -12.67
CA SER A 353 -17.92 9.16 -13.85
C SER A 353 -19.13 9.09 -14.79
N GLU A 354 -19.80 10.23 -14.99
CA GLU A 354 -20.95 10.33 -15.88
C GLU A 354 -20.49 10.24 -17.34
N PHE A 355 -20.09 9.04 -17.77
CA PHE A 355 -20.24 8.67 -19.16
C PHE A 355 -21.65 8.12 -19.34
N ASN A 356 -22.54 9.02 -19.78
CA ASN A 356 -23.88 8.72 -20.30
C ASN A 356 -23.79 7.91 -21.62
N LEU A 357 -23.26 6.70 -21.54
CA LEU A 357 -23.46 5.63 -22.52
C LEU A 357 -23.98 4.40 -21.76
N GLY A 358 -25.24 4.51 -21.36
CA GLY A 358 -26.21 3.43 -21.11
C GLY A 358 -25.73 2.21 -20.31
N GLU A 359 -26.24 2.08 -19.08
CA GLU A 359 -26.72 0.81 -18.52
C GLU A 359 -25.93 -0.47 -18.86
N LEU A 360 -24.61 -0.45 -18.66
CA LEU A 360 -23.80 -1.67 -18.49
C LEU A 360 -23.32 -1.74 -17.04
N GLY A 361 -24.26 -1.54 -16.11
CA GLY A 361 -24.05 -1.83 -14.70
C GLY A 361 -24.10 -3.35 -14.51
N HIS A 362 -23.01 -3.92 -13.97
CA HIS A 362 -22.84 -5.36 -13.71
C HIS A 362 -22.95 -6.27 -14.95
N ILE A 363 -21.81 -6.79 -15.42
CA ILE A 363 -21.81 -8.05 -16.17
C ILE A 363 -22.05 -9.16 -15.15
N THR A 364 -23.28 -9.64 -15.06
CA THR A 364 -23.57 -10.89 -14.35
C THR A 364 -22.87 -12.05 -15.05
N SER A 365 -22.62 -13.16 -14.35
CA SER A 365 -22.02 -14.36 -14.94
C SER A 365 -22.71 -14.80 -16.24
N ASP A 366 -24.04 -14.64 -16.30
CA ASP A 366 -24.87 -14.95 -17.47
C ASP A 366 -24.59 -14.04 -18.67
N MET A 367 -24.21 -12.78 -18.43
CA MET A 367 -23.85 -11.83 -19.49
C MET A 367 -22.44 -12.10 -20.03
N ALA A 368 -21.52 -12.59 -19.19
CA ALA A 368 -20.19 -13.01 -19.61
C ALA A 368 -20.23 -14.26 -20.53
N ASP A 369 -21.14 -15.21 -20.24
CA ASP A 369 -21.37 -16.39 -21.08
C ASP A 369 -21.97 -16.03 -22.45
N TYR A 370 -22.82 -14.99 -22.51
CA TYR A 370 -23.40 -14.52 -23.76
C TYR A 370 -22.40 -13.77 -24.66
N LEU A 371 -21.43 -13.07 -24.05
CA LEU A 371 -20.43 -12.26 -24.74
C LEU A 371 -19.18 -13.05 -25.16
N SER A 372 -18.92 -14.21 -24.55
CA SER A 372 -17.78 -15.09 -24.86
C SER A 372 -17.96 -15.97 -26.09
N GLY A 373 -19.08 -15.83 -26.83
CA GLY A 373 -19.24 -16.46 -28.15
C GLY A 373 -19.51 -17.96 -28.10
N GLY A 374 -20.43 -18.40 -27.23
CA GLY A 374 -20.95 -19.77 -27.24
C GLY A 374 -21.70 -20.09 -28.54
N SER A 375 -21.00 -20.62 -29.54
CA SER A 375 -21.62 -21.53 -30.52
C SER A 375 -21.61 -22.94 -29.89
N SER A 376 -22.68 -23.72 -29.82
CA SER A 376 -23.68 -23.98 -30.84
C SER A 376 -24.76 -24.92 -30.26
N GLY A 377 -25.99 -24.87 -30.80
CA GLY A 377 -26.99 -25.90 -30.53
C GLY A 377 -28.41 -25.55 -30.92
N SER A 378 -28.70 -25.51 -32.23
CA SER A 378 -30.06 -25.61 -32.76
C SER A 378 -30.76 -26.87 -32.25
N LEU A 379 -32.03 -26.74 -31.86
CA LEU A 379 -33.15 -27.71 -31.87
C LEU A 379 -34.32 -26.95 -31.19
N THR A 380 -35.41 -26.55 -31.85
CA THR A 380 -36.23 -27.18 -32.91
C THR A 380 -36.90 -26.16 -33.81
#